data_AF-A0A7W0EXL3-F1
#
_entry.id   AF-A0A7W0EXL3-F1
#
_cell.length_a   1.000
_cell.length_b   1.000
_cell.length_c   1.000
_cell.angle_alpha   90.00
_cell.angle_beta   90.00
_cell.angle_gamma   90.00
#
_symmetry.space_group_name_H-M   'P 1'
#
loop_
_entity.id
_entity.type
_entity.pdbx_description
1 polymer ?
#
loop_
_entity_poly.entity_id
_entity_poly.type
_entity_poly.pdbx_seq_one_letter_code
_entity_poly.pdbx_strand_id
1 'polypeptide(L)'
;MDLNKKRMMIKNRPVFTVTAVILSLFFLVTACGKKETEGPESKGNEPFPESFTFFNMESNTLLNDSTLEELKKAFGAQAVTRRTTLDLEIQQRGLLAKEFAELAGLNEKLNGVSNERVEHDTTLLTYRYPPETNKFFKYIRIWFSNLNHKPLMVEILTEAGSQHLIDGIREKYGKPKSVALESDRESLEYWVLSRDTLMVSKTQNRYGADIYQIKIYFVNNMEILALKERGGTSIPGDSQKAPEKINLF
;
A
#
# COMPACT_ATOMS: atom_id res chain seq x y z
N MET A 1 -50.94 19.97 58.61
CA MET A 1 -50.51 21.08 59.48
C MET A 1 -49.04 21.32 59.17
N ASP A 2 -48.75 22.21 58.24
CA ASP A 2 -48.36 23.64 58.41
C ASP A 2 -46.83 23.77 58.22
N LEU A 3 -46.31 24.29 57.10
CA LEU A 3 -46.19 25.72 56.69
C LEU A 3 -45.40 26.60 57.67
N ASN A 4 -44.10 26.76 57.42
CA ASN A 4 -43.38 28.05 57.22
C ASN A 4 -41.87 27.86 57.49
N LYS A 5 -40.91 28.06 56.58
CA LYS A 5 -40.60 29.22 55.69
C LYS A 5 -39.92 30.38 56.44
N LYS A 6 -38.60 30.53 56.24
CA LYS A 6 -37.87 31.78 55.92
C LYS A 6 -36.38 31.45 55.73
N ARG A 7 -35.82 31.48 54.50
CA ARG A 7 -35.34 32.64 53.69
C ARG A 7 -34.14 33.34 54.35
N MET A 8 -32.95 33.24 53.76
CA MET A 8 -32.30 34.23 52.84
C MET A 8 -31.19 34.97 53.61
N MET A 9 -30.00 35.34 53.09
CA MET A 9 -29.41 35.32 51.74
C MET A 9 -27.95 35.86 51.86
N ILE A 10 -27.13 35.57 50.84
CA ILE A 10 -26.03 36.40 50.26
C ILE A 10 -24.68 36.51 51.02
N LYS A 11 -23.63 35.90 50.44
CA LYS A 11 -22.64 36.64 49.61
C LYS A 11 -21.90 35.71 48.65
N ASN A 12 -22.07 35.96 47.35
CA ASN A 12 -21.31 35.35 46.26
C ASN A 12 -20.08 36.20 45.87
N ARG A 13 -19.09 35.51 45.28
CA ARG A 13 -17.99 35.95 44.37
C ARG A 13 -16.65 36.40 45.02
N PRO A 14 -15.54 36.42 44.26
CA PRO A 14 -14.90 35.33 43.50
C PRO A 14 -13.35 35.34 43.73
N VAL A 15 -12.65 34.20 43.68
CA VAL A 15 -11.18 34.20 43.61
C VAL A 15 -10.74 33.37 42.42
N PHE A 16 -10.64 34.05 41.27
CA PHE A 16 -10.08 33.54 40.03
C PHE A 16 -9.17 34.63 39.46
N THR A 17 -7.97 34.79 40.01
CA THR A 17 -6.87 35.48 39.32
C THR A 17 -5.54 35.26 40.04
N VAL A 18 -4.51 34.97 39.23
CA VAL A 18 -3.05 35.03 39.51
C VAL A 18 -2.40 33.81 40.17
N THR A 19 -2.07 32.80 39.34
CA THR A 19 -0.70 32.22 39.33
C THR A 19 -0.47 31.49 38.00
N ALA A 20 -0.39 32.27 36.92
CA ALA A 20 -0.01 31.83 35.58
C ALA A 20 1.44 32.23 35.22
N VAL A 21 2.39 32.08 36.16
CA VAL A 21 3.78 32.57 35.98
C VAL A 21 4.86 31.51 36.28
N ILE A 22 4.50 30.25 36.59
CA ILE A 22 5.48 29.17 36.88
C ILE A 22 5.59 28.18 35.70
N LEU A 23 5.32 28.62 34.46
CA LEU A 23 5.37 27.78 33.25
C LEU A 23 6.33 28.31 32.16
N SER A 24 7.20 29.27 32.46
CA SER A 24 7.99 29.97 31.42
C SER A 24 9.50 30.01 31.63
N LEU A 25 10.08 29.25 32.57
CA LEU A 25 11.49 29.43 32.87
C LEU A 25 12.25 28.15 33.28
N PHE A 26 12.12 27.05 32.54
CA PHE A 26 13.13 25.99 32.56
C PHE A 26 13.08 25.21 31.24
N PHE A 27 14.25 24.97 30.62
CA PHE A 27 14.50 24.39 29.28
C PHE A 27 14.68 25.37 28.11
N LEU A 28 15.48 26.42 28.34
CA LEU A 28 16.40 26.96 27.32
C LEU A 28 17.78 26.33 27.54
N VAL A 29 18.08 25.21 26.89
CA VAL A 29 19.46 24.81 26.57
C VAL A 29 19.52 23.90 25.33
N THR A 30 20.31 24.37 24.37
CA THR A 30 21.06 23.66 23.31
C THR A 30 20.33 22.92 22.19
N ALA A 31 20.23 23.57 21.03
CA ALA A 31 20.54 22.94 19.74
C ALA A 31 21.04 23.99 18.74
N CYS A 32 22.34 24.23 18.74
CA CYS A 32 23.03 24.93 17.68
C CYS A 32 23.67 23.88 16.76
N GLY A 33 23.36 23.92 15.47
CA GLY A 33 24.24 23.42 14.41
C GLY A 33 23.97 22.03 13.81
N LYS A 34 23.14 22.00 12.76
CA LYS A 34 23.58 21.50 11.43
C LYS A 34 22.63 22.04 10.37
N LYS A 35 23.19 22.83 9.44
CA LYS A 35 22.51 23.16 8.18
C LYS A 35 22.38 21.86 7.39
N GLU A 36 21.17 21.33 7.31
CA GLU A 36 20.87 20.32 6.31
C GLU A 36 21.06 21.00 4.94
N THR A 37 22.00 20.45 4.19
CA THR A 37 22.19 20.79 2.79
C THR A 37 20.97 20.25 2.08
N GLU A 38 20.09 21.13 1.64
CA GLU A 38 19.02 20.80 0.70
C GLU A 38 19.70 20.21 -0.54
N GLY A 39 19.70 18.87 -0.61
CA GLY A 39 19.96 18.14 -1.84
C GLY A 39 18.83 18.44 -2.83
N PRO A 40 19.07 18.29 -4.14
CA PRO A 40 18.10 18.69 -5.15
C PRO A 40 16.78 17.96 -4.91
N GLU A 41 15.71 18.73 -4.73
CA GLU A 41 14.35 18.23 -4.61
C GLU A 41 14.02 17.31 -5.78
N SER A 42 13.93 16.02 -5.49
CA SER A 42 13.36 15.03 -6.41
C SER A 42 11.90 15.41 -6.64
N LYS A 43 11.55 15.80 -7.86
CA LYS A 43 10.17 15.99 -8.35
C LYS A 43 9.35 14.68 -8.41
N GLY A 44 9.46 13.82 -7.39
CA GLY A 44 8.82 12.50 -7.31
C GLY A 44 8.18 12.17 -5.95
N ASN A 45 8.13 13.13 -5.02
CA ASN A 45 7.71 12.90 -3.63
C ASN A 45 6.32 13.46 -3.27
N GLU A 46 5.54 13.96 -4.24
CA GLU A 46 4.15 14.32 -3.92
C GLU A 46 3.36 13.06 -3.53
N PRO A 47 2.61 13.10 -2.42
CA PRO A 47 1.78 11.97 -2.03
C PRO A 47 0.71 11.73 -3.09
N PHE A 48 0.51 10.46 -3.44
CA PHE A 48 -0.61 10.08 -4.30
C PHE A 48 -1.94 10.37 -3.61
N PRO A 49 -3.03 10.56 -4.39
CA PRO A 49 -4.36 10.68 -3.82
C PRO A 49 -4.75 9.47 -2.95
N GLU A 50 -5.81 9.63 -2.17
CA GLU A 50 -6.39 8.56 -1.35
C GLU A 50 -6.63 7.29 -2.18
N SER A 51 -6.32 6.14 -1.59
CA SER A 51 -6.34 4.83 -2.24
C SER A 51 -6.93 3.76 -1.33
N PHE A 52 -7.00 2.53 -1.82
CA PHE A 52 -7.38 1.38 -1.01
C PHE A 52 -6.38 1.15 0.12
N THR A 53 -6.90 0.66 1.25
CA THR A 53 -6.11 0.36 2.44
C THR A 53 -6.12 -1.13 2.69
N PHE A 54 -4.95 -1.72 2.95
CA PHE A 54 -4.84 -3.06 3.52
C PHE A 54 -4.02 -3.00 4.81
N PHE A 55 -4.62 -3.35 5.94
CA PHE A 55 -3.94 -3.35 7.25
C PHE A 55 -3.17 -2.04 7.51
N ASN A 56 -3.86 -0.90 7.41
CA ASN A 56 -3.30 0.46 7.52
C ASN A 56 -2.22 0.82 6.49
N MET A 57 -1.95 -0.04 5.50
CA MET A 57 -1.12 0.29 4.36
C MET A 57 -1.95 0.88 3.23
N GLU A 58 -1.46 1.98 2.67
CA GLU A 58 -2.03 2.68 1.53
C GLU A 58 -0.97 2.86 0.43
N SER A 59 -1.35 3.50 -0.67
CA SER A 59 -0.47 3.77 -1.82
C SER A 59 0.81 4.53 -1.45
N ASN A 60 0.80 5.32 -0.38
CA ASN A 60 1.95 6.11 0.07
C ASN A 60 2.74 5.50 1.23
N THR A 61 2.33 4.34 1.74
CA THR A 61 3.05 3.69 2.85
C THR A 61 4.45 3.28 2.41
N LEU A 62 5.47 3.69 3.17
CA LEU A 62 6.86 3.35 2.87
C LEU A 62 7.23 2.01 3.51
N LEU A 63 7.93 1.15 2.77
CA LEU A 63 8.60 0.00 3.34
C LEU A 63 9.78 0.47 4.20
N ASN A 64 9.58 0.45 5.52
CA ASN A 64 10.59 0.73 6.52
C ASN A 64 10.43 -0.24 7.71
N ASP A 65 11.32 -0.13 8.70
CA ASP A 65 11.33 -1.02 9.87
C ASP A 65 10.01 -0.97 10.67
N SER A 66 9.37 0.20 10.75
CA SER A 66 8.08 0.34 11.45
C SER A 66 6.98 -0.45 10.74
N THR A 67 6.84 -0.27 9.42
CA THR A 67 5.87 -1.00 8.61
C THR A 67 6.15 -2.51 8.63
N LEU A 68 7.42 -2.92 8.62
CA LEU A 68 7.80 -4.34 8.75
C LEU A 68 7.37 -4.93 10.08
N GLU A 69 7.62 -4.24 11.20
CA GLU A 69 7.22 -4.74 12.52
C GLU A 69 5.71 -4.74 12.72
N GLU A 70 4.98 -3.76 12.17
CA GLU A 70 3.51 -3.76 12.17
C GLU A 70 2.92 -4.96 11.43
N LEU A 71 3.41 -5.21 10.20
CA LEU A 71 2.96 -6.36 9.41
C LEU A 71 3.35 -7.68 10.08
N LYS A 72 4.54 -7.78 10.66
CA LYS A 72 5.00 -8.96 11.37
C LYS A 72 4.17 -9.25 12.62
N LYS A 73 3.78 -8.20 13.36
CA LYS A 73 2.87 -8.34 14.51
C LYS A 73 1.49 -8.87 14.08
N ALA A 74 1.02 -8.46 12.90
CA ALA A 74 -0.28 -8.86 12.38
C ALA A 74 -0.29 -10.26 11.79
N PHE A 75 0.72 -10.59 10.99
CA PHE A 75 0.71 -11.72 10.07
C PHE A 75 1.83 -12.72 10.33
N GLY A 76 2.67 -12.50 11.35
CA GLY A 76 3.81 -13.36 11.68
C GLY A 76 5.04 -13.07 10.81
N ALA A 77 5.99 -14.00 10.82
CA ALA A 77 7.24 -13.82 10.09
C ALA A 77 7.02 -13.84 8.56
N GLN A 78 7.69 -12.92 7.87
CA GLN A 78 7.70 -12.81 6.42
C GLN A 78 8.87 -13.56 5.79
N ALA A 79 8.62 -14.15 4.61
CA ALA A 79 9.68 -14.44 3.65
C ALA A 79 9.91 -13.20 2.78
N VAL A 80 11.19 -12.86 2.54
CA VAL A 80 11.58 -11.72 1.71
C VAL A 80 12.22 -12.22 0.43
N THR A 81 11.69 -11.78 -0.71
CA THR A 81 12.26 -12.05 -2.04
C THR A 81 12.59 -10.73 -2.71
N ARG A 82 13.79 -10.61 -3.29
CA ARG A 82 14.20 -9.44 -4.09
C ARG A 82 14.16 -9.80 -5.57
N ARG A 83 14.07 -8.78 -6.43
CA ARG A 83 14.06 -8.91 -7.89
C ARG A 83 12.97 -9.85 -8.40
N THR A 84 11.71 -9.42 -8.34
CA THR A 84 10.57 -10.29 -8.63
C THR A 84 9.90 -9.97 -9.95
N THR A 85 9.17 -10.95 -10.49
CA THR A 85 8.14 -10.72 -11.50
C THR A 85 6.94 -10.00 -10.89
N LEU A 86 6.19 -9.26 -11.72
CA LEU A 86 4.93 -8.62 -11.35
C LEU A 86 3.81 -9.09 -12.30
N ASP A 87 3.16 -10.20 -11.96
CA ASP A 87 2.03 -10.69 -12.74
C ASP A 87 0.73 -10.02 -12.28
N LEU A 88 0.20 -9.15 -13.14
CA LEU A 88 -1.02 -8.42 -12.86
C LEU A 88 -2.29 -9.24 -13.17
N GLU A 89 -2.20 -10.37 -13.86
CA GLU A 89 -3.38 -11.16 -14.20
C GLU A 89 -4.09 -11.70 -12.95
N ILE A 90 -5.40 -11.85 -13.06
CA ILE A 90 -6.23 -12.45 -12.01
C ILE A 90 -7.11 -13.52 -12.65
N GLN A 91 -7.23 -14.66 -11.95
CA GLN A 91 -8.12 -15.77 -12.28
C GLN A 91 -7.83 -16.50 -13.60
N GLN A 92 -8.01 -15.84 -14.75
CA GLN A 92 -7.78 -16.43 -16.07
C GLN A 92 -6.99 -15.49 -16.97
N ARG A 93 -6.12 -16.07 -17.79
CA ARG A 93 -5.27 -15.34 -18.72
C ARG A 93 -6.11 -14.56 -19.73
N GLY A 94 -5.73 -13.30 -20.00
CA GLY A 94 -6.40 -12.45 -20.97
C GLY A 94 -7.62 -11.70 -20.43
N LEU A 95 -8.01 -11.94 -19.17
CA LEU A 95 -9.10 -11.21 -18.54
C LEU A 95 -8.78 -9.72 -18.41
N LEU A 96 -7.54 -9.39 -18.05
CA LEU A 96 -7.11 -7.98 -18.01
C LEU A 96 -7.27 -7.30 -19.36
N ALA A 97 -6.82 -7.93 -20.45
CA ALA A 97 -6.91 -7.33 -21.79
C ALA A 97 -8.36 -7.10 -22.23
N LYS A 98 -9.27 -7.98 -21.81
CA LYS A 98 -10.69 -7.91 -22.17
C LYS A 98 -11.45 -6.86 -21.37
N GLU A 99 -11.20 -6.77 -20.06
CA GLU A 99 -12.07 -6.03 -19.13
C GLU A 99 -11.38 -4.82 -18.47
N PHE A 100 -10.04 -4.76 -18.46
CA PHE A 100 -9.25 -3.79 -17.72
C PHE A 100 -8.10 -3.21 -18.56
N ALA A 101 -8.44 -2.47 -19.62
CA ALA A 101 -7.48 -1.95 -20.59
C ALA A 101 -6.29 -1.17 -19.98
N GLU A 102 -6.52 -0.39 -18.91
CA GLU A 102 -5.45 0.35 -18.23
C GLU A 102 -4.44 -0.58 -17.55
N LEU A 103 -4.92 -1.56 -16.78
CA LEU A 103 -4.07 -2.57 -16.16
C LEU A 103 -3.41 -3.49 -17.18
N ALA A 104 -4.09 -3.81 -18.28
CA ALA A 104 -3.49 -4.56 -19.38
C ALA A 104 -2.33 -3.79 -20.02
N GLY A 105 -2.54 -2.50 -20.29
CA GLY A 105 -1.48 -1.62 -20.79
C GLY A 105 -0.31 -1.55 -19.80
N LEU A 106 -0.57 -1.43 -18.51
CA LEU A 106 0.47 -1.43 -17.47
C LEU A 106 1.16 -2.81 -17.30
N ASN A 107 0.46 -3.91 -17.55
CA ASN A 107 1.06 -5.23 -17.55
C ASN A 107 2.05 -5.37 -18.72
N GLU A 108 1.69 -4.88 -19.91
CA GLU A 108 2.57 -4.84 -21.08
C GLU A 108 3.75 -3.88 -20.88
N LYS A 109 3.48 -2.65 -20.42
CA LYS A 109 4.26 -1.95 -19.38
C LYS A 109 5.51 -2.66 -18.83
N LEU A 110 5.23 -3.46 -17.82
CA LEU A 110 6.21 -4.07 -16.96
C LEU A 110 6.79 -5.34 -17.59
N ASN A 111 5.94 -6.21 -18.13
CA ASN A 111 6.33 -7.56 -18.51
C ASN A 111 6.61 -7.73 -20.02
N GLY A 112 6.33 -6.72 -20.85
CA GLY A 112 6.41 -6.82 -22.30
C GLY A 112 5.26 -7.64 -22.91
N VAL A 113 5.34 -7.83 -24.23
CA VAL A 113 4.40 -8.68 -24.99
C VAL A 113 4.92 -10.11 -25.16
N SER A 114 6.22 -10.34 -24.92
CA SER A 114 6.82 -11.66 -24.95
C SER A 114 6.45 -12.43 -23.67
N ASN A 115 6.34 -13.76 -23.73
CA ASN A 115 6.18 -14.60 -22.53
C ASN A 115 7.49 -14.73 -21.72
N GLU A 116 8.39 -13.76 -21.85
CA GLU A 116 9.67 -13.77 -21.16
C GLU A 116 9.48 -13.36 -19.71
N ARG A 117 10.31 -13.94 -18.83
CA ARG A 117 10.33 -13.56 -17.43
C ARG A 117 11.04 -12.23 -17.28
N VAL A 118 10.30 -11.17 -16.94
CA VAL A 118 10.87 -9.87 -16.58
C VAL A 118 10.96 -9.75 -15.06
N GLU A 119 12.16 -9.48 -14.56
CA GLU A 119 12.38 -9.21 -13.13
C GLU A 119 12.55 -7.72 -12.89
N HIS A 120 11.83 -7.21 -11.90
CA HIS A 120 11.80 -5.80 -11.53
C HIS A 120 12.61 -5.55 -10.28
N ASP A 121 13.11 -4.32 -10.08
CA ASP A 121 13.80 -3.98 -8.83
C ASP A 121 12.80 -3.77 -7.67
N THR A 122 12.40 -4.89 -7.08
CA THR A 122 11.32 -4.97 -6.09
C THR A 122 11.73 -5.75 -4.85
N THR A 123 10.96 -5.54 -3.78
CA THR A 123 10.94 -6.38 -2.60
C THR A 123 9.54 -6.98 -2.43
N LEU A 124 9.44 -8.30 -2.43
CA LEU A 124 8.22 -9.05 -2.12
C LEU A 124 8.28 -9.58 -0.68
N LEU A 125 7.30 -9.18 0.12
CA LEU A 125 7.02 -9.78 1.42
C LEU A 125 5.94 -10.84 1.27
N THR A 126 6.20 -12.06 1.69
CA THR A 126 5.22 -13.15 1.70
C THR A 126 4.98 -13.62 3.13
N TYR A 127 3.74 -13.50 3.59
CA TYR A 127 3.27 -14.03 4.86
C TYR A 127 2.45 -15.29 4.57
N ARG A 128 2.87 -16.42 5.15
CA ARG A 128 2.15 -17.69 5.08
C ARG A 128 1.78 -18.12 6.48
N TYR A 129 0.63 -18.79 6.60
CA TYR A 129 0.12 -19.28 7.90
C TYR A 129 0.04 -18.15 8.94
N PRO A 130 -0.75 -17.11 8.66
CA PRO A 130 -0.92 -16.03 9.62
C PRO A 130 -1.46 -16.58 10.96
N PRO A 131 -1.21 -15.87 12.08
CA PRO A 131 -1.67 -16.29 13.39
C PRO A 131 -3.18 -16.58 13.42
N GLU A 132 -3.64 -17.34 14.42
CA GLU A 132 -5.06 -17.73 14.58
C GLU A 132 -6.05 -16.54 14.49
N THR A 133 -5.63 -15.35 14.93
CA THR A 133 -6.41 -14.11 14.83
C THR A 133 -6.70 -13.67 13.38
N ASN A 134 -5.94 -14.20 12.42
CA ASN A 134 -5.97 -13.87 10.99
C ASN A 134 -6.05 -15.13 10.10
N LYS A 135 -6.55 -16.26 10.64
CA LYS A 135 -6.63 -17.57 9.95
C LYS A 135 -7.47 -17.60 8.68
N PHE A 136 -8.20 -16.52 8.39
CA PHE A 136 -8.96 -16.37 7.14
C PHE A 136 -8.06 -16.14 5.93
N PHE A 137 -6.79 -15.81 6.14
CA PHE A 137 -5.82 -15.66 5.08
C PHE A 137 -4.95 -16.92 4.96
N LYS A 138 -4.90 -17.50 3.77
CA LYS A 138 -3.98 -18.58 3.44
C LYS A 138 -2.58 -18.04 3.21
N TYR A 139 -2.48 -16.95 2.44
CA TYR A 139 -1.26 -16.16 2.33
C TYR A 139 -1.58 -14.70 2.00
N ILE A 140 -0.61 -13.84 2.31
CA ILE A 140 -0.57 -12.43 1.90
C ILE A 140 0.77 -12.19 1.21
N ARG A 141 0.73 -11.56 0.04
CA ARG A 141 1.91 -11.12 -0.72
C ARG A 141 1.83 -9.62 -0.94
N ILE A 142 2.92 -8.92 -0.66
CA ILE A 142 3.01 -7.47 -0.82
C ILE A 142 4.29 -7.15 -1.57
N TRP A 143 4.15 -6.52 -2.73
CA TRP A 143 5.26 -6.04 -3.52
C TRP A 143 5.51 -4.58 -3.24
N PHE A 144 6.76 -4.22 -3.03
CA PHE A 144 7.24 -2.85 -2.93
C PHE A 144 8.26 -2.58 -4.03
N SER A 145 8.26 -1.34 -4.52
CA SER A 145 9.30 -0.85 -5.41
C SER A 145 10.55 -0.50 -4.59
N ASN A 146 11.74 -0.92 -5.03
CA ASN A 146 12.97 -0.46 -4.39
C ASN A 146 13.37 0.96 -4.83
N LEU A 147 12.69 1.53 -5.83
CA LEU A 147 12.93 2.91 -6.29
C LEU A 147 12.46 3.97 -5.28
N ASN A 148 11.28 3.76 -4.71
CA ASN A 148 10.62 4.74 -3.82
C ASN A 148 10.05 4.11 -2.54
N HIS A 149 10.28 2.80 -2.33
CA HIS A 149 9.80 2.04 -1.19
C HIS A 149 8.28 1.99 -1.02
N LYS A 150 7.49 2.38 -2.04
CA LYS A 150 6.03 2.36 -1.99
C LYS A 150 5.48 1.01 -2.51
N PRO A 151 4.28 0.58 -2.04
CA PRO A 151 3.70 -0.68 -2.47
C PRO A 151 3.24 -0.61 -3.93
N LEU A 152 3.45 -1.68 -4.66
CA LEU A 152 3.04 -1.86 -6.06
C LEU A 152 1.73 -2.64 -6.14
N MET A 153 1.66 -3.73 -5.37
CA MET A 153 0.53 -4.64 -5.39
C MET A 153 0.42 -5.36 -4.05
N VAL A 154 -0.81 -5.62 -3.63
CA VAL A 154 -1.13 -6.58 -2.56
C VAL A 154 -1.91 -7.72 -3.19
N GLU A 155 -1.59 -8.94 -2.82
CA GLU A 155 -2.38 -10.12 -3.15
C GLU A 155 -2.64 -10.95 -1.91
N ILE A 156 -3.89 -11.35 -1.75
CA ILE A 156 -4.36 -12.17 -0.65
C ILE A 156 -5.08 -13.37 -1.25
N LEU A 157 -4.76 -14.56 -0.76
CA LEU A 157 -5.60 -15.74 -0.95
C LEU A 157 -6.23 -16.08 0.39
N THR A 158 -7.54 -16.24 0.41
CA THR A 158 -8.27 -16.59 1.64
C THR A 158 -8.38 -18.09 1.84
N GLU A 159 -8.67 -18.48 3.07
CA GLU A 159 -9.22 -19.80 3.40
C GLU A 159 -10.74 -19.82 3.15
N ALA A 160 -11.33 -21.01 3.19
CA ALA A 160 -12.78 -21.19 3.14
C ALA A 160 -13.47 -20.48 4.33
N GLY A 161 -14.71 -20.01 4.13
CA GLY A 161 -15.48 -19.30 5.17
C GLY A 161 -15.13 -17.81 5.33
N SER A 162 -14.38 -17.25 4.39
CA SER A 162 -13.90 -15.86 4.44
C SER A 162 -14.85 -14.82 3.82
N GLN A 163 -16.12 -15.17 3.60
CA GLN A 163 -17.14 -14.28 3.00
C GLN A 163 -17.29 -12.95 3.76
N HIS A 164 -17.20 -12.98 5.09
CA HIS A 164 -17.28 -11.79 5.93
C HIS A 164 -16.19 -10.74 5.61
N LEU A 165 -15.02 -11.15 5.11
CA LEU A 165 -13.99 -10.21 4.65
C LEU A 165 -14.46 -9.45 3.41
N ILE A 166 -15.13 -10.13 2.49
CA ILE A 166 -15.65 -9.54 1.27
C ILE A 166 -16.84 -8.62 1.58
N ASP A 167 -17.66 -8.99 2.55
CA ASP A 167 -18.75 -8.14 3.03
C ASP A 167 -18.20 -6.86 3.65
N GLY A 168 -17.13 -6.94 4.45
CA GLY A 168 -16.42 -5.76 4.97
C GLY A 168 -15.81 -4.88 3.88
N ILE A 169 -15.31 -5.46 2.78
CA ILE A 169 -14.85 -4.70 1.61
C ILE A 169 -16.01 -3.93 0.96
N ARG A 170 -17.15 -4.59 0.74
CA ARG A 170 -18.35 -3.97 0.17
C ARG A 170 -18.94 -2.89 1.08
N GLU A 171 -18.89 -3.09 2.40
CA GLU A 171 -19.29 -2.09 3.38
C GLU A 171 -18.39 -0.86 3.31
N LYS A 172 -17.07 -1.06 3.28
CA LYS A 172 -16.08 0.03 3.27
C LYS A 172 -16.08 0.81 1.95
N TYR A 173 -16.14 0.13 0.81
CA TYR A 173 -15.93 0.74 -0.52
C TYR A 173 -17.21 0.84 -1.37
N GLY A 174 -18.36 0.43 -0.81
CA GLY A 174 -19.65 0.48 -1.48
C GLY A 174 -19.85 -0.64 -2.50
N LYS A 175 -20.85 -0.47 -3.38
CA LYS A 175 -21.27 -1.49 -4.34
C LYS A 175 -20.17 -1.74 -5.40
N PRO A 176 -19.74 -2.99 -5.61
CA PRO A 176 -18.75 -3.32 -6.64
C PRO A 176 -19.32 -3.19 -8.05
N LYS A 177 -18.42 -2.99 -9.00
CA LYS A 177 -18.65 -3.40 -10.39
C LYS A 177 -18.36 -4.90 -10.52
N SER A 178 -19.01 -5.57 -11.45
CA SER A 178 -18.84 -7.02 -11.65
C SER A 178 -18.55 -7.34 -13.11
N VAL A 179 -17.74 -8.37 -13.33
CA VAL A 179 -17.48 -8.94 -14.65
C VAL A 179 -18.28 -10.24 -14.80
N ALA A 180 -18.97 -10.40 -15.93
CA ALA A 180 -19.62 -11.66 -16.26
C ALA A 180 -18.55 -12.67 -16.71
N LEU A 181 -18.42 -13.75 -15.95
CA LEU A 181 -17.53 -14.86 -16.26
C LEU A 181 -18.32 -16.02 -16.88
N GLU A 182 -17.62 -16.94 -17.54
CA GLU A 182 -18.26 -18.05 -18.25
C GLU A 182 -18.91 -19.07 -17.29
N SER A 183 -18.36 -19.19 -16.07
CA SER A 183 -18.90 -20.06 -15.02
C SER A 183 -19.70 -19.26 -13.99
N ASP A 184 -20.83 -19.81 -13.56
CA ASP A 184 -21.65 -19.33 -12.45
C ASP A 184 -21.00 -19.51 -11.06
N ARG A 185 -19.98 -20.38 -10.97
CA ARG A 185 -19.19 -20.64 -9.75
C ARG A 185 -18.06 -19.65 -9.56
N GLU A 186 -17.84 -18.82 -10.55
CA GLU A 186 -16.76 -17.86 -10.62
C GLU A 186 -17.35 -16.46 -10.67
N SER A 187 -16.76 -15.53 -9.93
CA SER A 187 -17.15 -14.14 -10.02
C SER A 187 -15.96 -13.23 -9.81
N LEU A 188 -15.92 -12.13 -10.55
CA LEU A 188 -14.97 -11.06 -10.33
C LEU A 188 -15.71 -9.77 -10.01
N GLU A 189 -15.48 -9.27 -8.80
CA GLU A 189 -15.94 -7.96 -8.34
C GLU A 189 -14.75 -6.99 -8.28
N TYR A 190 -14.99 -5.72 -8.57
CA TYR A 190 -13.94 -4.72 -8.49
C TYR A 190 -14.43 -3.31 -8.14
N TRP A 191 -13.49 -2.53 -7.61
CA TRP A 191 -13.62 -1.12 -7.27
C TRP A 191 -12.45 -0.35 -7.87
N VAL A 192 -12.68 0.91 -8.22
CA VAL A 192 -11.64 1.83 -8.68
C VAL A 192 -11.70 3.08 -7.80
N LEU A 193 -10.57 3.46 -7.23
CA LEU A 193 -10.41 4.66 -6.41
C LEU A 193 -9.09 5.34 -6.80
N SER A 194 -9.16 6.59 -7.26
CA SER A 194 -7.98 7.35 -7.67
C SER A 194 -7.05 6.61 -8.67
N ARG A 195 -7.67 5.89 -9.62
CA ARG A 195 -7.05 4.95 -10.60
C ARG A 195 -6.55 3.62 -10.03
N ASP A 196 -6.28 3.55 -8.74
CA ASP A 196 -5.96 2.27 -8.11
C ASP A 196 -7.18 1.35 -8.19
N THR A 197 -6.92 0.03 -8.26
CA THR A 197 -7.98 -0.96 -8.49
C THR A 197 -7.92 -2.03 -7.41
N LEU A 198 -9.05 -2.33 -6.79
CA LEU A 198 -9.25 -3.47 -5.90
C LEU A 198 -10.10 -4.50 -6.63
N MET A 199 -9.63 -5.74 -6.71
CA MET A 199 -10.33 -6.86 -7.31
C MET A 199 -10.53 -7.98 -6.30
N VAL A 200 -11.70 -8.58 -6.32
CA VAL A 200 -12.05 -9.78 -5.56
C VAL A 200 -12.54 -10.83 -6.55
N SER A 201 -11.71 -11.84 -6.80
CA SER A 201 -12.08 -13.03 -7.54
C SER A 201 -12.56 -14.10 -6.56
N LYS A 202 -13.71 -14.69 -6.84
CA LYS A 202 -14.26 -15.85 -6.14
C LYS A 202 -14.14 -17.08 -7.03
N THR A 203 -13.60 -18.15 -6.47
CA THR A 203 -13.61 -19.50 -7.07
C THR A 203 -14.00 -20.51 -6.00
N GLN A 204 -14.19 -21.78 -6.39
CA GLN A 204 -14.46 -22.86 -5.44
C GLN A 204 -13.29 -23.82 -5.36
N ASN A 205 -12.97 -24.25 -4.14
CA ASN A 205 -12.02 -25.34 -3.95
C ASN A 205 -12.65 -26.69 -4.34
N ARG A 206 -11.85 -27.77 -4.30
CA ARG A 206 -12.31 -29.14 -4.64
C ARG A 206 -13.48 -29.68 -3.81
N TYR A 207 -13.79 -29.06 -2.68
CA TYR A 207 -14.90 -29.42 -1.79
C TYR A 207 -16.12 -28.51 -1.98
N GLY A 208 -16.10 -27.63 -2.98
CA GLY A 208 -17.18 -26.68 -3.27
C GLY A 208 -17.23 -25.48 -2.32
N ALA A 209 -16.22 -25.29 -1.46
CA ALA A 209 -16.17 -24.13 -0.60
C ALA A 209 -15.54 -22.94 -1.32
N ASP A 210 -16.17 -21.77 -1.18
CA ASP A 210 -15.70 -20.53 -1.78
C ASP A 210 -14.35 -20.11 -1.20
N ILE A 211 -13.44 -19.72 -2.08
CA ILE A 211 -12.15 -19.11 -1.78
C ILE A 211 -12.03 -17.82 -2.58
N TYR A 212 -11.38 -16.81 -1.99
CA TYR A 212 -11.25 -15.51 -2.62
C TYR A 212 -9.78 -15.17 -2.86
N GLN A 213 -9.49 -14.68 -4.06
CA GLN A 213 -8.26 -13.98 -4.36
C GLN A 213 -8.57 -12.49 -4.39
N ILE A 214 -7.92 -11.73 -3.51
CA ILE A 214 -8.06 -10.28 -3.42
C ILE A 214 -6.76 -9.66 -3.94
N LYS A 215 -6.84 -8.75 -4.90
CA LYS A 215 -5.70 -7.99 -5.40
C LYS A 215 -5.95 -6.49 -5.32
N ILE A 216 -4.99 -5.75 -4.78
CA ILE A 216 -4.96 -4.28 -4.82
C ILE A 216 -3.80 -3.88 -5.74
N TYR A 217 -4.12 -3.08 -6.75
CA TYR A 217 -3.16 -2.53 -7.71
C TYR A 217 -2.96 -1.05 -7.43
N PHE A 218 -1.75 -0.68 -6.98
CA PHE A 218 -1.36 0.73 -6.84
C PHE A 218 -0.79 1.22 -8.16
N VAL A 219 -1.70 1.59 -9.07
CA VAL A 219 -1.43 1.89 -10.48
C VAL A 219 -0.38 2.99 -10.61
N ASN A 220 -0.50 4.07 -9.85
CA ASN A 220 0.44 5.17 -9.96
C ASN A 220 1.88 4.77 -9.54
N ASN A 221 2.02 3.92 -8.52
CA ASN A 221 3.34 3.41 -8.09
C ASN A 221 3.97 2.50 -9.15
N MET A 222 3.15 1.63 -9.76
CA MET A 222 3.60 0.75 -10.84
C MET A 222 3.96 1.51 -12.12
N GLU A 223 3.23 2.59 -12.45
CA GLU A 223 3.57 3.45 -13.58
C GLU A 223 4.95 4.12 -13.40
N ILE A 224 5.25 4.61 -12.19
CA ILE A 224 6.58 5.16 -11.88
C ILE A 224 7.67 4.10 -12.11
N LEU A 225 7.47 2.87 -11.62
CA LEU A 225 8.41 1.78 -11.83
C LEU A 225 8.61 1.51 -13.33
N ALA A 226 7.52 1.34 -14.08
CA ALA A 226 7.56 1.07 -15.52
C ALA A 226 8.26 2.19 -16.30
N LEU A 227 8.01 3.46 -15.97
CA LEU A 227 8.68 4.61 -16.59
C LEU A 227 10.17 4.61 -16.32
N LYS A 228 10.59 4.31 -15.08
CA LYS A 228 12.00 4.27 -14.70
C LYS A 228 12.75 3.15 -15.42
N GLU A 229 12.17 1.95 -15.49
CA GLU A 229 12.78 0.78 -16.12
C GLU A 229 12.85 0.91 -17.64
N ARG A 230 11.83 1.51 -18.28
CA ARG A 230 11.81 1.76 -19.74
C ARG A 230 12.67 2.95 -20.17
N GLY A 231 12.89 3.93 -19.29
CA GLY A 231 13.86 5.02 -19.50
C GLY A 231 15.32 4.59 -19.38
N GLY A 232 15.59 3.30 -19.18
CA GLY A 232 16.90 2.71 -18.88
C GLY A 232 17.73 2.26 -20.08
N THR A 233 17.64 2.91 -21.25
CA THR A 233 18.79 2.91 -22.19
C THR A 233 19.47 4.28 -22.09
N SER A 234 20.63 4.29 -21.43
CA SER A 234 21.56 5.42 -21.19
C SER A 234 21.13 6.52 -20.21
N ILE A 235 21.91 6.67 -19.13
CA ILE A 235 22.16 7.98 -18.51
C ILE A 235 23.24 8.64 -19.38
N PRO A 236 22.99 9.75 -20.09
CA PRO A 236 24.05 10.52 -20.72
C PRO A 236 24.80 11.25 -19.60
N GLY A 237 25.92 10.67 -19.16
CA GLY A 237 26.76 11.29 -18.13
C GLY A 237 27.94 10.46 -17.62
N ASP A 238 27.91 9.12 -17.72
CA ASP A 238 28.93 8.29 -17.05
C ASP A 238 29.93 7.60 -17.98
N SER A 239 30.23 8.24 -19.13
CA SER A 239 31.39 7.88 -19.95
C SER A 239 32.42 9.00 -19.97
N GLN A 240 32.98 9.28 -18.79
CA GLN A 240 34.35 9.78 -18.69
C GLN A 240 35.24 8.70 -18.06
N LYS A 241 35.62 7.72 -18.87
CA LYS A 241 36.97 7.15 -18.78
C LYS A 241 37.71 7.55 -20.05
N ALA A 242 38.80 8.29 -19.84
CA ALA A 242 39.66 8.87 -20.85
C ALA A 242 40.19 7.81 -21.83
N PRO A 243 40.38 8.13 -23.12
CA PRO A 243 41.13 7.26 -24.01
C PRO A 243 42.61 7.24 -23.58
N GLU A 244 43.07 6.02 -23.34
CA GLU A 244 44.46 5.64 -23.19
C GLU A 244 45.25 6.14 -24.42
N LYS A 245 46.37 6.83 -24.17
CA LYS A 245 47.27 7.31 -25.21
C LYS A 245 47.85 6.10 -25.95
N ILE A 246 47.51 5.94 -27.23
CA ILE A 246 48.28 5.11 -28.15
C ILE A 246 49.29 6.02 -28.82
N ASN A 247 50.57 5.89 -28.44
CA ASN A 247 51.68 6.42 -29.21
C ASN A 247 51.85 5.57 -30.47
N LEU A 248 51.82 6.21 -31.63
CA LEU A 248 52.36 5.68 -32.88
C LEU A 248 53.54 6.56 -33.26
N PHE A 249 54.74 6.06 -32.97
CA PHE A 249 56.03 6.13 -33.68
C PHE A 249 57.13 5.67 -32.71
#